data_AF-A0A927VU41-F1
#
_entry.id   AF-A0A927VU41-F1
#
_cell.length_a   1.000
_cell.length_b   1.000
_cell.length_c   1.000
_cell.angle_alpha   90.00
_cell.angle_beta   90.00
_cell.angle_gamma   90.00
#
_symmetry.space_group_name_H-M   'P 1'
#
loop_
_entity.id
_entity.type
_entity.pdbx_description
1 polymer ?
#
loop_
_entity_poly.entity_id
_entity_poly.type
_entity_poly.pdbx_seq_one_letter_code
_entity_poly.pdbx_strand_id
1 'polypeptide(L)'
;MVNEKYYGYGTAPSIIRELFAYGLEQAKKLGRDKVYDYSLGNPSIPAPKKVNDTIKKLVDEESSILLHGYSMAPGFESTRESIAANLRKRFNTNAKASELFMTCGCAPALVAVACALTTKPDDNFVVIAPYFPEYNV
;
A
#
# COMPACT_ATOMS: atom_id res chain seq x y z
N MET A 1 -15.48 17.36 -22.06
CA MET A 1 -16.37 16.45 -21.31
C MET A 1 -15.50 15.44 -20.60
N VAL A 2 -15.71 15.19 -19.31
CA VAL A 2 -14.92 14.23 -18.52
C VAL A 2 -15.73 12.95 -18.30
N ASN A 3 -15.08 11.87 -17.87
CA ASN A 3 -15.78 10.64 -17.49
C ASN A 3 -16.46 10.85 -16.11
N GLU A 4 -17.80 10.85 -16.09
CA GLU A 4 -18.60 11.13 -14.89
C GLU A 4 -18.31 10.19 -13.72
N LYS A 5 -18.02 8.90 -13.98
CA LYS A 5 -17.66 7.92 -12.94
C LYS A 5 -16.38 8.35 -12.22
N TYR A 6 -15.33 8.66 -12.97
CA TYR A 6 -14.05 9.08 -12.38
C TYR A 6 -14.10 10.48 -11.77
N TYR A 7 -14.92 11.39 -12.32
CA TYR A 7 -15.21 12.67 -11.68
C TYR A 7 -15.84 12.48 -10.30
N GLY A 8 -16.83 11.58 -10.19
CA GLY A 8 -17.45 11.20 -8.92
C GLY A 8 -16.43 10.68 -7.91
N TYR A 9 -15.55 9.75 -8.31
CA TYR A 9 -14.51 9.22 -7.43
C TYR A 9 -13.51 10.30 -6.96
N GLY A 10 -13.12 11.21 -7.84
CA GLY A 10 -12.18 12.28 -7.51
C GLY A 10 -12.74 13.36 -6.59
N THR A 11 -14.07 13.56 -6.60
CA THR A 11 -14.75 14.61 -5.82
C THR A 11 -15.44 14.09 -4.56
N ALA A 12 -15.56 12.77 -4.40
CA ALA A 12 -16.23 12.17 -3.25
C ALA A 12 -15.53 12.52 -1.92
N PRO A 13 -16.29 13.00 -0.91
CA PRO A 13 -15.74 13.28 0.40
C PRO A 13 -15.32 12.00 1.12
N SER A 14 -14.35 12.11 2.03
CA SER A 14 -14.02 11.04 2.97
C SER A 14 -14.19 11.58 4.37
N ILE A 15 -15.16 11.02 5.10
CA ILE A 15 -15.47 11.44 6.46
C ILE A 15 -14.25 11.33 7.40
N ILE A 16 -13.37 10.34 7.17
CA ILE A 16 -12.13 10.17 7.92
C ILE A 16 -11.17 11.34 7.63
N ARG A 17 -11.01 11.74 6.36
CA ARG A 17 -10.15 12.88 5.99
C ARG A 17 -10.70 14.20 6.51
N GLU A 18 -12.02 14.38 6.47
CA GLU A 18 -12.68 15.57 7.02
C GLU A 18 -12.51 15.66 8.54
N LEU A 19 -12.69 14.54 9.26
CA LEU A 19 -12.48 14.50 10.71
C LEU A 19 -11.02 14.79 11.09
N PHE A 20 -10.06 14.27 10.32
CA PHE A 20 -8.65 14.59 10.50
C PHE A 20 -8.37 16.09 10.27
N ALA A 21 -8.92 16.67 9.20
CA ALA A 21 -8.78 18.10 8.92
C ALA A 21 -9.37 18.97 10.04
N TYR A 22 -10.55 18.59 10.55
CA TYR A 22 -11.15 19.22 11.73
C TYR A 22 -10.24 19.11 12.96
N GLY A 23 -9.63 17.95 13.22
CA GLY A 23 -8.66 17.75 14.30
C GLY A 23 -7.47 18.72 14.20
N LEU A 24 -6.94 18.93 12.99
CA LEU A 24 -5.88 19.91 12.74
C LEU A 24 -6.32 21.35 13.03
N GLU A 25 -7.56 21.71 12.69
CA GLU A 25 -8.12 23.03 13.02
C GLU A 25 -8.26 23.24 14.53
N GLN A 26 -8.73 22.23 15.26
CA GLN A 26 -8.83 22.30 16.72
C GLN A 26 -7.46 22.38 17.37
N ALA A 27 -6.46 21.66 16.86
CA ALA A 27 -5.11 21.69 17.39
C ALA A 27 -4.46 23.08 17.26
N LYS A 28 -4.77 23.83 16.20
CA LYS A 28 -4.35 25.23 16.04
C LYS A 28 -4.98 26.17 17.08
N LYS A 29 -6.22 25.89 17.51
CA LYS A 29 -6.98 26.72 18.47
C LYS A 29 -6.67 26.40 19.92
N LEU A 30 -6.54 25.11 20.24
CA LEU A 30 -6.52 24.60 21.61
C LEU A 30 -5.13 24.10 22.06
N GLY A 31 -4.24 23.83 21.11
CA GLY A 31 -2.99 23.07 21.32
C GLY A 31 -3.16 21.60 20.94
N ARG A 32 -2.14 21.00 20.35
CA ARG A 32 -2.15 19.60 19.88
C ARG A 32 -2.29 18.60 21.02
N ASP A 33 -1.79 18.93 22.20
CA ASP A 33 -1.89 18.15 23.44
C ASP A 33 -3.32 18.03 23.97
N LYS A 34 -4.26 18.85 23.48
CA LYS A 34 -5.68 18.85 23.88
C LYS A 34 -6.61 18.26 22.83
N VAL A 35 -6.07 17.72 21.74
CA VAL A 35 -6.85 17.10 20.66
C VAL A 35 -6.52 15.62 20.59
N TYR A 36 -7.49 14.79 20.96
CA TYR A 36 -7.39 13.34 20.96
C TYR A 36 -7.93 12.76 19.64
N ASP A 37 -7.09 12.82 18.60
CA ASP A 37 -7.46 12.39 17.25
C ASP A 37 -7.17 10.89 17.03
N TYR A 38 -8.23 10.11 16.82
CA TYR A 38 -8.18 8.67 16.52
C TYR A 38 -8.75 8.34 15.13
N SER A 39 -8.79 9.33 14.22
CA SER A 39 -9.44 9.19 12.91
C SER A 39 -8.60 8.42 11.89
N LEU A 40 -7.36 8.86 11.62
CA LEU A 40 -6.49 8.29 10.59
C LEU A 40 -5.60 7.16 11.13
N GLY A 41 -5.67 6.01 10.47
CA GLY A 41 -4.81 4.84 10.73
C GLY A 41 -3.42 4.90 10.08
N ASN A 42 -2.78 6.07 10.02
CA ASN A 42 -1.42 6.16 9.47
C ASN A 42 -0.41 5.46 10.40
N PRO A 43 0.61 4.76 9.86
CA PRO A 43 1.69 4.20 10.68
C PRO A 43 2.35 5.28 11.54
N SER A 44 2.47 5.04 12.85
CA SER A 44 2.98 6.02 13.82
C SER A 44 4.32 5.63 14.45
N ILE A 45 4.76 4.39 14.27
CA ILE A 45 6.08 3.93 14.72
C ILE A 45 7.12 4.15 13.62
N PRO A 46 8.33 4.65 13.96
CA PRO A 46 9.38 4.81 12.96
C PRO A 46 9.79 3.46 12.38
N ALA A 47 10.20 3.47 11.11
CA ALA A 47 10.77 2.28 10.48
C ALA A 47 12.02 1.81 11.25
N PRO A 48 12.30 0.49 11.29
CA PRO A 48 13.53 -0.02 11.87
C PRO A 48 14.76 0.61 11.21
N LYS A 49 15.80 0.95 12.00
CA LYS A 49 17.03 1.64 11.54
C LYS A 49 17.62 1.03 10.27
N LYS A 50 17.58 -0.30 10.17
CA LYS A 50 18.06 -1.10 9.02
C LYS A 50 17.47 -0.65 7.68
N VAL A 51 16.24 -0.15 7.64
CA VAL A 51 15.62 0.36 6.42
C VAL A 51 16.39 1.56 5.90
N ASN A 52 16.58 2.59 6.73
CA ASN A 52 17.30 3.81 6.35
C ASN A 52 18.77 3.54 6.05
N ASP A 53 19.42 2.66 6.82
CA ASP A 53 20.82 2.30 6.60
C ASP A 53 21.01 1.57 5.26
N THR A 54 20.10 0.68 4.89
CA THR A 54 20.18 -0.06 3.61
C THR A 54 19.96 0.87 2.43
N ILE A 55 19.00 1.81 2.53
CA ILE A 55 18.77 2.81 1.49
C ILE A 55 20.04 3.64 1.24
N LYS A 56 20.66 4.17 2.31
CA LYS A 56 21.91 4.93 2.20
C LYS A 56 23.02 4.12 1.56
N LYS A 57 23.23 2.90 2.08
CA LYS A 57 24.25 1.99 1.54
C LYS A 57 24.08 1.76 0.04
N LEU A 58 22.86 1.46 -0.41
CA LEU A 58 22.60 1.21 -1.83
C LEU A 58 22.83 2.45 -2.67
N VAL A 59 22.43 3.63 -2.21
CA VAL A 59 22.66 4.89 -2.92
C VAL A 59 24.16 5.22 -3.03
N ASP A 60 24.95 4.92 -2.00
CA ASP A 60 26.38 5.25 -1.97
C ASP A 60 27.26 4.20 -2.70
N GLU A 61 26.88 2.93 -2.69
CA GLU A 61 27.75 1.82 -3.12
C GLU A 61 27.29 1.11 -4.42
N GLU A 62 26.00 1.12 -4.74
CA GLU A 62 25.48 0.40 -5.92
C GLU A 62 25.66 1.22 -7.20
N SER A 63 25.80 0.54 -8.35
CA SER A 63 25.79 1.24 -9.64
C SER A 63 24.46 1.98 -9.82
N SER A 64 24.53 3.30 -10.00
CA SER A 64 23.34 4.16 -10.18
C SER A 64 22.43 3.67 -11.33
N ILE A 65 23.02 3.16 -12.41
CA ILE A 65 22.28 2.59 -13.54
C ILE A 65 21.55 1.31 -13.13
N LEU A 66 22.16 0.45 -12.31
CA LEU A 66 21.52 -0.78 -11.84
C LEU A 66 20.44 -0.47 -10.79
N LEU A 67 20.71 0.45 -9.87
CA LEU A 67 19.81 0.81 -8.77
C LEU A 67 18.52 1.47 -9.28
N HIS A 68 18.61 2.32 -10.29
CA HIS A 68 17.48 3.09 -10.82
C HIS A 68 16.95 2.54 -12.16
N GLY A 69 17.55 1.46 -12.67
CA GLY A 69 17.13 0.79 -13.88
C GLY A 69 15.84 -0.02 -13.69
N TYR A 70 15.26 -0.44 -14.82
CA TYR A 70 14.10 -1.33 -14.79
C TYR A 70 14.43 -2.69 -14.15
N SER A 71 13.45 -3.23 -13.44
CA SER A 71 13.41 -4.66 -13.11
C SER A 71 12.52 -5.41 -14.11
N MET A 72 12.47 -6.74 -14.00
CA MET A 72 11.46 -7.53 -14.73
C MET A 72 10.06 -7.24 -14.18
N ALA A 73 9.01 -7.45 -14.97
CA ALA A 73 7.64 -7.14 -14.53
C ALA A 73 7.28 -7.75 -13.15
N PRO A 74 7.62 -9.02 -12.83
CA PRO A 74 7.37 -9.57 -11.49
C PRO A 74 8.28 -9.02 -10.37
N GLY A 75 9.30 -8.23 -10.71
CA GLY A 75 10.37 -7.78 -9.84
C GLY A 75 11.60 -8.70 -9.84
N PHE A 76 12.70 -8.21 -9.25
CA PHE A 76 13.96 -8.95 -9.15
C PHE A 76 13.79 -10.31 -8.47
N GLU A 77 14.35 -11.35 -9.06
CA GLU A 77 14.27 -12.71 -8.54
C GLU A 77 14.89 -12.85 -7.15
N SER A 78 16.03 -12.19 -6.90
CA SER A 78 16.68 -12.17 -5.59
C SER A 78 15.78 -11.59 -4.48
N THR A 79 14.98 -10.57 -4.82
CA THR A 79 14.02 -9.97 -3.89
C THR A 79 12.87 -10.94 -3.62
N ARG A 80 12.30 -11.54 -4.67
CA ARG A 80 11.23 -12.54 -4.53
C ARG A 80 11.68 -13.75 -3.74
N GLU A 81 12.88 -14.28 -3.98
CA GLU A 81 13.41 -15.42 -3.23
C GLU A 81 13.67 -15.09 -1.75
N SER A 82 14.15 -13.87 -1.46
CA SER A 82 14.32 -13.42 -0.08
C SER A 82 12.99 -13.38 0.68
N ILE A 83 11.91 -12.95 0.03
CA ILE A 83 10.55 -12.95 0.60
C ILE A 83 10.05 -14.39 0.77
N ALA A 84 10.19 -15.24 -0.26
CA ALA A 84 9.78 -16.63 -0.21
C ALA A 84 10.48 -17.38 0.93
N ALA A 85 11.79 -17.23 1.08
CA ALA A 85 12.57 -17.80 2.18
C ALA A 85 12.06 -17.33 3.57
N ASN A 86 11.70 -16.05 3.70
CA ASN A 86 11.10 -15.51 4.93
C ASN A 86 9.74 -16.17 5.25
N LEU A 87 8.89 -16.36 4.24
CA LEU A 87 7.58 -17.01 4.38
C LEU A 87 7.72 -18.48 4.77
N ARG A 88 8.64 -19.22 4.13
CA ARG A 88 8.93 -20.63 4.48
C ARG A 88 9.39 -20.73 5.94
N LYS A 89 10.28 -19.83 6.38
CA LYS A 89 10.79 -19.81 7.77
C LYS A 89 9.71 -19.47 8.80
N ARG A 90 8.84 -18.49 8.54
CA ARG A 90 7.86 -17.99 9.52
C ARG A 90 6.61 -18.85 9.63
N PHE A 91 6.21 -19.45 8.52
CA PHE A 91 4.88 -20.06 8.40
C PHE A 91 4.94 -21.53 7.95
N ASN A 92 6.13 -22.12 7.82
CA ASN A 92 6.33 -23.52 7.39
C ASN A 92 5.60 -23.85 6.07
N THR A 93 5.72 -22.94 5.10
CA THR A 93 5.12 -23.08 3.76
C THR A 93 6.14 -23.61 2.75
N ASN A 94 5.69 -23.94 1.54
CA ASN A 94 6.55 -24.21 0.38
C ASN A 94 6.57 -23.05 -0.61
N ALA A 95 6.48 -21.80 -0.13
CA ALA A 95 6.45 -20.61 -0.98
C ALA A 95 7.67 -20.54 -1.92
N LYS A 96 7.45 -20.21 -3.19
CA LYS A 96 8.51 -20.08 -4.21
C LYS A 96 8.61 -18.66 -4.74
N ALA A 97 9.80 -18.22 -5.13
CA ALA A 97 9.97 -16.94 -5.80
C ALA A 97 9.07 -16.78 -7.04
N SER A 98 8.82 -17.86 -7.78
CA SER A 98 7.96 -17.89 -8.97
C SER A 98 6.49 -17.60 -8.69
N GLU A 99 6.05 -17.67 -7.43
CA GLU A 99 4.67 -17.44 -7.00
C GLU A 99 4.46 -15.98 -6.52
N LEU A 100 5.51 -15.15 -6.54
CA LEU A 100 5.47 -13.78 -6.06
C LEU A 100 5.58 -12.78 -7.21
N PHE A 101 4.80 -11.70 -7.10
CA PHE A 101 4.85 -10.56 -8.01
C PHE A 101 4.96 -9.28 -7.17
N MET A 102 6.03 -8.50 -7.38
CA MET A 102 6.25 -7.26 -6.64
C MET A 102 5.30 -6.16 -7.12
N THR A 103 4.65 -5.47 -6.19
CA THR A 103 3.69 -4.39 -6.49
C THR A 103 4.06 -3.09 -5.77
N CYS A 104 3.54 -1.97 -6.25
CA CYS A 104 3.69 -0.65 -5.61
C CYS A 104 2.71 -0.49 -4.44
N GLY A 105 2.77 -1.40 -3.47
CA GLY A 105 1.87 -1.45 -2.32
C GLY A 105 0.61 -2.31 -2.56
N CYS A 106 -0.26 -2.32 -1.55
CA CYS A 106 -1.42 -3.22 -1.51
C CYS A 106 -2.55 -2.80 -2.47
N ALA A 107 -2.80 -1.50 -2.64
CA ALA A 107 -3.88 -1.03 -3.52
C ALA A 107 -3.68 -1.48 -4.99
N PRO A 108 -2.51 -1.28 -5.64
CA PRO A 108 -2.28 -1.84 -6.97
C PRO A 108 -2.34 -3.36 -7.03
N ALA A 109 -1.96 -4.06 -5.96
CA ALA A 109 -2.07 -5.52 -5.88
C ALA A 109 -3.54 -5.98 -5.91
N LEU A 110 -4.41 -5.33 -5.12
CA LEU A 110 -5.85 -5.61 -5.09
C LEU A 110 -6.49 -5.33 -6.46
N VAL A 111 -6.15 -4.20 -7.09
CA VAL A 111 -6.63 -3.86 -8.44
C VAL A 111 -6.18 -4.91 -9.45
N ALA A 112 -4.91 -5.34 -9.42
CA ALA A 112 -4.40 -6.36 -10.32
C ALA A 112 -5.17 -7.69 -10.18
N VAL A 113 -5.45 -8.13 -8.94
CA VAL A 113 -6.24 -9.33 -8.67
C VAL A 113 -7.68 -9.17 -9.18
N ALA A 114 -8.34 -8.05 -8.87
CA ALA A 114 -9.70 -7.79 -9.30
C ALA A 114 -9.81 -7.77 -10.84
N CYS A 115 -8.91 -7.06 -11.52
CA CYS A 115 -8.85 -7.02 -12.98
C CYS A 115 -8.56 -8.40 -13.59
N ALA A 116 -7.67 -9.20 -13.00
CA ALA A 116 -7.31 -10.52 -13.52
C ALA A 116 -8.45 -11.54 -13.37
N LEU A 117 -9.27 -11.43 -12.32
CA LEU A 117 -10.34 -12.37 -12.01
C LEU A 117 -11.71 -11.96 -12.56
N THR A 118 -11.92 -10.68 -12.87
CA THR A 118 -13.17 -10.19 -13.47
C THR A 118 -13.21 -10.53 -14.96
N THR A 119 -14.02 -11.52 -15.31
CA THR A 119 -14.21 -11.98 -16.70
C THR A 119 -15.53 -11.51 -17.28
N LYS A 120 -16.50 -11.15 -16.43
CA LYS A 120 -17.82 -10.67 -16.82
C LYS A 120 -18.28 -9.49 -15.97
N PRO A 121 -19.19 -8.63 -16.48
CA PRO A 121 -19.72 -7.50 -15.72
C PRO A 121 -20.49 -7.87 -14.46
N ASP A 122 -21.00 -9.10 -14.36
CA ASP A 122 -21.78 -9.63 -13.24
C ASP A 122 -20.96 -10.47 -12.25
N ASP A 123 -19.63 -10.53 -12.43
CA ASP A 123 -18.75 -11.16 -11.44
C ASP A 123 -18.78 -10.36 -10.12
N ASN A 124 -18.75 -11.08 -9.00
CA ASN A 124 -18.85 -10.50 -7.66
C ASN A 124 -17.66 -10.94 -6.78
N PHE A 125 -17.16 -10.01 -5.97
CA PHE A 125 -16.19 -10.29 -4.90
C PHE A 125 -16.89 -10.24 -3.55
N VAL A 126 -16.71 -11.26 -2.73
CA VAL A 126 -17.28 -11.32 -1.38
C VAL A 126 -16.32 -10.67 -0.38
N VAL A 127 -16.84 -9.75 0.42
CA VAL A 127 -16.12 -9.12 1.54
C VAL A 127 -16.88 -9.37 2.85
N ILE A 128 -16.15 -9.51 3.96
CA ILE A 128 -16.72 -9.81 5.27
C ILE A 128 -16.79 -8.53 6.10
N ALA A 129 -17.98 -8.13 6.54
CA ALA A 129 -18.16 -6.92 7.34
C ALA A 129 -17.68 -7.10 8.80
N PRO A 130 -17.10 -6.05 9.44
CA PRO A 130 -16.72 -4.76 8.85
C PRO A 130 -15.46 -4.89 7.97
N TYR A 131 -15.42 -4.16 6.83
CA TYR A 131 -14.31 -4.23 5.87
C TYR A 131 -13.78 -2.84 5.49
N PHE A 132 -12.66 -2.83 4.76
CA PHE A 132 -12.03 -1.61 4.26
C PHE A 132 -12.85 -0.98 3.12
N PRO A 133 -13.40 0.25 3.29
CA PRO A 133 -14.35 0.84 2.32
C PRO A 133 -13.84 0.95 0.89
N GLU A 134 -12.53 1.08 0.69
CA GLU A 134 -11.90 1.20 -0.64
C GLU A 134 -12.07 -0.04 -1.51
N TYR A 135 -12.52 -1.18 -0.96
CA TYR A 135 -12.88 -2.35 -1.77
C TYR A 135 -14.08 -2.10 -2.70
N ASN A 136 -14.87 -1.05 -2.49
CA ASN A 136 -16.02 -0.69 -3.32
C ASN A 136 -15.74 0.37 -4.40
N VAL A 137 -14.49 0.84 -4.53
CA VAL A 137 -14.10 1.94 -5.44
C VAL A 137 -13.56 1.37 -6.74
#